data_AF-A0A838RI73-F1
#
_entry.id   AF-A0A838RI73-F1
#
_cell.length_a   1.000
_cell.length_b   1.000
_cell.length_c   1.000
_cell.angle_alpha   90.00
_cell.angle_beta   90.00
_cell.angle_gamma   90.00
#
_symmetry.space_group_name_H-M   'P 1'
#
loop_
_entity.id
_entity.type
_entity.pdbx_description
1 polymer ?
#
loop_
_entity_poly.entity_id
_entity_poly.type
_entity_poly.pdbx_seq_one_letter_code
_entity_poly.pdbx_strand_id
1 'polypeptide(L)' 'LGEADAAFVYRSDITPAVQEQVHIIPIPDAYNVRASYVIAVVRDAPQAAGAAAFLSFVQSAEGQSILKKWGFLAP' A
#
# COMPACT_ATOMS: atom_id res chain seq x y z
N LEU A 1 -15.78 -20.24 -5.80
CA LEU A 1 -16.57 -19.76 -6.94
C LEU A 1 -15.75 -19.67 -8.24
N GLY A 2 -14.41 -19.57 -8.21
CA GLY A 2 -13.59 -19.77 -9.42
C GLY A 2 -13.95 -18.81 -10.57
N GLU A 3 -14.33 -17.59 -10.24
CA GLU A 3 -14.96 -16.64 -11.17
C GLU A 3 -13.95 -16.00 -12.13
N ALA A 4 -12.66 -16.11 -11.85
CA ALA A 4 -11.59 -15.62 -12.70
C ALA A 4 -10.33 -16.49 -12.55
N ASP A 5 -9.63 -16.68 -13.68
CA ASP A 5 -8.35 -17.41 -13.73
C ASP A 5 -7.15 -16.51 -13.36
N ALA A 6 -7.29 -15.19 -13.49
CA ALA A 6 -6.26 -14.21 -13.16
C ALA A 6 -6.88 -12.85 -12.79
N ALA A 7 -6.13 -12.03 -12.05
CA ALA A 7 -6.53 -10.69 -11.65
C ALA A 7 -5.35 -9.72 -11.66
N PHE A 8 -5.64 -8.44 -11.93
CA PHE A 8 -4.71 -7.36 -11.65
C PHE A 8 -4.88 -6.91 -10.20
N VAL A 9 -3.79 -6.92 -9.45
CA VAL A 9 -3.76 -6.61 -8.01
C VAL A 9 -2.57 -5.71 -7.70
N TYR A 10 -2.57 -5.11 -6.51
CA TYR A 10 -1.39 -4.42 -6.00
C TYR A 10 -0.40 -5.43 -5.43
N ARG A 11 0.89 -5.05 -5.41
CA ARG A 11 1.92 -5.86 -4.76
C ARG A 11 1.62 -6.10 -3.28
N SER A 12 0.97 -5.15 -2.61
CA SER A 12 0.55 -5.24 -1.21
C SER A 12 -0.51 -6.31 -0.95
N ASP A 13 -1.24 -6.77 -1.98
CA ASP A 13 -2.27 -7.79 -1.83
C ASP A 13 -1.65 -9.19 -1.69
N ILE A 14 -0.40 -9.35 -2.12
CA ILE A 14 0.36 -10.60 -1.96
C ILE A 14 0.96 -10.65 -0.56
N THR A 15 0.14 -11.08 0.39
CA THR A 15 0.55 -11.33 1.78
C THR A 15 1.20 -12.71 1.93
N PRO A 16 1.96 -12.97 3.02
CA PRO A 16 2.51 -14.30 3.29
C PRO A 16 1.46 -15.42 3.31
N ALA A 17 0.22 -15.10 3.68
CA ALA A 17 -0.87 -16.08 3.74
C ALA A 17 -1.32 -16.59 2.37
N VAL A 18 -1.16 -15.78 1.31
CA VAL A 18 -1.64 -16.09 -0.04
C VAL A 18 -0.52 -16.32 -1.05
N GLN A 19 0.72 -15.93 -0.73
CA GLN A 19 1.86 -15.96 -1.65
C GLN A 19 2.09 -17.34 -2.29
N GLU A 20 1.90 -18.42 -1.54
CA GLU A 20 2.11 -19.79 -2.04
C GLU A 20 0.94 -20.31 -2.89
N GLN A 21 -0.20 -19.62 -2.88
CA GLN A 21 -1.43 -20.03 -3.58
C GLN A 21 -1.59 -19.36 -4.94
N VAL A 22 -0.71 -18.43 -5.30
CA VAL A 22 -0.81 -17.62 -6.51
C VAL A 22 0.48 -17.66 -7.32
N HIS A 23 0.34 -17.57 -8.65
CA HIS A 23 1.46 -17.32 -9.53
C HIS A 23 1.53 -15.81 -9.84
N ILE A 24 2.70 -15.20 -9.61
CA ILE A 24 2.88 -13.75 -9.75
C ILE A 24 3.55 -13.45 -11.09
N ILE A 25 2.87 -12.69 -11.93
CA ILE A 25 3.40 -12.19 -13.21
C ILE A 25 3.60 -10.68 -13.07
N PRO A 26 4.85 -10.16 -13.12
CA PRO A 26 5.08 -8.73 -13.05
C PRO A 26 4.63 -8.04 -14.35
N ILE A 27 3.94 -6.90 -14.21
CA ILE A 27 3.62 -6.02 -15.34
C ILE A 27 4.90 -5.23 -15.68
N PRO A 28 5.37 -5.23 -16.93
CA PRO A 28 6.53 -4.41 -17.32
C PRO A 28 6.27 -2.93 -17.07
N ASP A 29 7.30 -2.21 -16.61
CA ASP A 29 7.18 -0.80 -16.18
C ASP A 29 6.58 0.13 -17.26
N ALA A 30 6.86 -0.14 -18.54
CA ALA A 30 6.31 0.63 -19.66
C ALA A 30 4.77 0.52 -19.80
N TYR A 31 4.17 -0.53 -19.23
CA TYR A 31 2.73 -0.77 -19.23
C TYR A 31 2.10 -0.58 -17.86
N ASN A 32 2.92 -0.43 -16.80
CA ASN A 32 2.43 -0.37 -15.44
C ASN A 32 2.12 1.08 -15.04
N VAL A 33 0.93 1.31 -14.50
CA VAL A 33 0.56 2.62 -13.95
C VAL A 33 0.91 2.62 -12.47
N ARG A 34 1.82 3.53 -12.05
CA ARG A 34 2.19 3.66 -10.64
C ARG A 34 1.00 4.19 -9.84
N ALA A 35 0.52 3.40 -8.90
CA ALA A 35 -0.49 3.82 -7.94
C ALA A 35 0.09 4.85 -6.95
N SER A 36 -0.63 5.93 -6.71
CA SER A 36 -0.30 6.96 -5.72
C SER A 36 -1.27 6.89 -4.55
N TYR A 37 -0.73 6.70 -3.34
CA TYR A 37 -1.50 6.68 -2.10
C TYR A 37 -1.23 7.95 -1.31
N VAL A 38 -2.21 8.86 -1.35
CA VAL A 38 -2.15 10.14 -0.63
C VAL A 38 -2.73 10.00 0.78
N ILE A 39 -2.10 10.69 1.74
CA ILE A 39 -2.56 10.81 3.12
C ILE A 39 -2.59 12.30 3.48
N ALA A 40 -3.66 12.74 4.14
CA ALA A 40 -3.84 14.12 4.56
C ALA A 40 -4.64 14.21 5.87
N VAL A 41 -4.41 15.28 6.64
CA VAL A 41 -5.23 15.60 7.81
C VAL A 41 -6.53 16.27 7.34
N VAL A 42 -7.67 15.78 7.81
CA VAL A 42 -8.97 16.41 7.56
C VAL A 42 -9.01 17.77 8.27
N ARG A 43 -9.42 18.82 7.56
CA ARG A 43 -9.40 20.21 8.06
C ARG A 43 -10.09 20.38 9.41
N ASP A 44 -11.27 19.78 9.56
CA ASP A 44 -12.13 19.91 10.74
C ASP A 44 -12.04 18.65 11.63
N ALA A 45 -10.85 18.02 11.70
CA ALA A 45 -10.64 16.82 12.49
C ALA A 45 -10.89 17.09 13.99
N PRO A 46 -11.74 16.32 14.68
CA PRO A 46 -12.06 16.52 16.09
C PRO A 46 -10.85 16.29 17.01
N GLN A 47 -9.79 15.67 16.49
CA GLN A 47 -8.51 15.44 17.18
C GLN A 47 -7.33 15.85 16.29
N ALA A 48 -7.17 17.14 16.04
CA ALA A 48 -6.14 17.67 15.14
C ALA A 48 -4.71 17.25 15.54
N ALA A 49 -4.38 17.26 16.83
CA ALA A 49 -3.05 16.86 17.31
C ALA A 49 -2.77 15.37 17.03
N GLY A 50 -3.75 14.50 17.27
CA GLY A 50 -3.63 13.07 16.99
C GLY A 50 -3.49 12.79 15.49
N ALA A 51 -4.24 13.51 14.65
CA ALA A 51 -4.14 13.38 13.20
C ALA A 51 -2.76 13.81 12.67
N ALA A 52 -2.22 14.93 13.16
CA ALA A 52 -0.87 15.39 12.82
C ALA A 52 0.22 14.41 13.28
N ALA A 53 0.09 13.87 14.50
CA ALA A 53 1.01 12.87 15.04
C ALA A 53 1.01 11.58 14.20
N PHE A 54 -0.18 11.11 13.79
CA PHE A 54 -0.29 9.92 12.92
C PHE A 54 0.31 10.16 11.54
N LEU A 55 0.04 11.32 10.91
CA LEU A 55 0.65 11.66 9.63
C LEU A 55 2.19 11.69 9.74
N SER A 56 2.71 12.31 10.79
CA SER A 56 4.16 12.33 11.06
C SER A 56 4.72 10.93 11.28
N PHE A 57 4.00 10.04 11.97
CA PHE A 57 4.42 8.66 12.16
C PHE A 57 4.48 7.88 10.84
N VAL A 58 3.44 7.98 10.00
CA VAL A 58 3.40 7.32 8.69
C VAL A 58 4.57 7.78 7.81
N GLN A 59 4.96 9.05 7.89
CA GLN A 59 6.10 9.61 7.13
C GLN A 59 7.48 9.37 7.77
N SER A 60 7.53 8.90 9.01
CA SER A 60 8.79 8.61 9.71
C SER A 60 9.54 7.41 9.09
N ALA A 61 10.82 7.27 9.42
CA ALA A 61 11.62 6.12 8.98
C ALA A 61 11.02 4.78 9.41
N GLU A 62 10.43 4.71 10.60
CA GLU A 62 9.74 3.51 11.10
C GLU A 62 8.47 3.22 10.29
N GLY A 63 7.61 4.22 10.10
CA GLY A 63 6.39 4.10 9.29
C GLY A 63 6.68 3.66 7.86
N GLN A 64 7.69 4.27 7.23
CA GLN A 64 8.13 3.90 5.88
C GLN A 64 8.72 2.48 5.81
N SER A 65 9.43 2.03 6.86
CA SER A 65 9.94 0.65 6.95
C SER A 65 8.79 -0.37 7.00
N ILE A 66 7.75 -0.08 7.78
CA ILE A 66 6.54 -0.91 7.86
C ILE A 66 5.85 -0.97 6.49
N LEU A 67 5.64 0.16 5.84
CA LEU A 67 5.01 0.23 4.52
C LEU A 67 5.81 -0.57 3.48
N LYS A 68 7.13 -0.39 3.46
CA LYS A 68 8.02 -1.12 2.55
C LYS A 68 7.96 -2.64 2.77
N LYS A 69 7.91 -3.09 4.02
CA LYS A 69 7.76 -4.52 4.37
C LYS A 69 6.51 -5.13 3.74
N TRP A 70 5.45 -4.34 3.60
CA TRP A 70 4.17 -4.76 3.02
C TRP A 70 4.00 -4.36 1.54
N GLY A 71 5.09 -4.06 0.84
CA GLY A 71 5.07 -3.88 -0.61
C GLY A 71 4.65 -2.49 -1.09
N PHE A 72 4.48 -1.52 -0.18
CA PHE A 72 4.29 -0.11 -0.56
C PHE A 72 5.64 0.53 -0.90
N LEU A 73 5.60 1.53 -1.79
CA LEU A 73 6.74 2.37 -2.12
C LEU A 73 6.73 3.62 -1.24
N ALA A 74 7.92 4.15 -0.97
CA ALA A 74 8.03 5.46 -0.35
C ALA A 74 7.40 6.54 -1.24
N PRO A 75 6.88 7.64 -0.64
CA PRO A 75 6.42 8.81 -1.37
C PRO A 75 7.46 9.31 -2.39
#